data_AF-A0A659U8W2-F1
#
_entry.id   AF-A0A659U8W2-F1
#
_cell.length_a   1.000
_cell.length_b   1.000
_cell.length_c   1.000
_cell.angle_alpha   90.00
_cell.angle_beta   90.00
_cell.angle_gamma   90.00
#
_symmetry.space_group_name_H-M   'P 1'
#
loop_
_entity.id
_entity.type
_entity.pdbx_description
1 polymer ?
#
loop_
_entity_poly.entity_id
_entity_poly.type
_entity_poly.pdbx_seq_one_letter_code
_entity_poly.pdbx_strand_id
1 'polypeptide(L)'
;LLDRADRAVAISRQSEKKTSTLRGRTQINLFYEASTRTQSSFELAGKRLGADVMNMSVASSSVKKGETLIDTAMTLNAMRPDIFMTSAPSRFPASSNEDCV
;
A
#
# COMPACT_ATOMS: atom_id res chain seq x y z
N LEU A 1 10.67 17.23 -6.84
CA LEU A 1 9.80 16.04 -7.00
C LEU A 1 9.26 15.92 -8.42
N LEU A 2 8.80 17.03 -9.03
CA LEU A 2 8.39 17.06 -10.45
C LEU A 2 9.48 16.53 -11.41
N ASP A 3 10.76 16.88 -11.21
CA ASP A 3 11.84 16.40 -12.10
C ASP A 3 12.01 14.87 -12.10
N ARG A 4 11.68 14.21 -10.99
CA ARG A 4 11.68 12.73 -10.91
C ARG A 4 10.47 12.15 -11.63
N ALA A 5 9.33 12.83 -11.57
CA ALA A 5 8.12 12.44 -12.28
C ALA A 5 8.32 12.52 -13.80
N ASP A 6 8.94 13.57 -14.32
CA ASP A 6 9.22 13.72 -15.76
C ASP A 6 10.14 12.62 -16.29
N ARG A 7 11.17 12.25 -15.52
CA ARG A 7 12.04 11.10 -15.86
C ARG A 7 11.26 9.78 -15.88
N ALA A 8 10.31 9.60 -14.96
CA ALA A 8 9.45 8.41 -14.95
C ALA A 8 8.51 8.34 -16.17
N VAL A 9 8.08 9.48 -16.72
CA VAL A 9 7.27 9.53 -17.96
C VAL A 9 8.08 9.00 -19.15
N ALA A 10 9.34 9.42 -19.28
CA ALA A 10 10.22 8.95 -20.34
C ALA A 10 10.43 7.43 -20.29
N ILE A 11 10.63 6.86 -19.09
CA ILE A 11 10.77 5.41 -18.88
C ILE A 11 9.45 4.67 -19.19
N SER A 12 8.30 5.24 -18.82
CA SER A 12 6.98 4.64 -19.10
C SER A 12 6.67 4.52 -20.60
N ARG A 13 7.32 5.35 -21.44
CA ARG A 13 7.19 5.35 -22.90
C ARG A 13 8.16 4.39 -23.62
N GLN A 14 9.15 3.83 -22.94
CA GLN A 14 10.07 2.83 -23.49
C GLN A 14 9.40 1.44 -23.59
N SER A 15 9.94 0.53 -24.41
CA SER A 15 9.44 -0.86 -24.46
C SER A 15 9.75 -1.61 -23.17
N GLU A 16 10.94 -1.39 -22.60
CA GLU A 16 11.34 -1.88 -21.28
C GLU A 16 10.94 -0.90 -20.19
N LYS A 17 9.77 -1.13 -19.61
CA LYS A 17 9.16 -0.28 -18.56
C LYS A 17 9.53 -0.72 -17.15
N LYS A 18 10.38 -1.75 -17.03
CA LYS A 18 10.78 -2.36 -15.76
C LYS A 18 12.15 -1.82 -15.35
N THR A 19 12.24 -1.27 -14.15
CA THR A 19 13.48 -0.90 -13.49
C THR A 19 13.70 -1.80 -12.28
N SER A 20 14.94 -1.90 -11.79
CA SER A 20 15.28 -2.67 -10.58
C SER A 20 15.36 -1.81 -9.32
N THR A 21 14.70 -0.64 -9.33
CA THR A 21 14.86 0.40 -8.29
C THR A 21 14.36 -0.07 -6.92
N LEU A 22 13.32 -0.89 -6.89
CA LEU A 22 12.72 -1.45 -5.67
C LEU A 22 12.92 -2.98 -5.58
N ARG A 23 13.93 -3.53 -6.26
CA ARG A 23 14.20 -4.96 -6.22
C ARG A 23 14.46 -5.43 -4.78
N GLY A 24 13.73 -6.45 -4.34
CA GLY A 24 13.82 -7.00 -2.98
C GLY A 24 13.13 -6.14 -1.91
N ARG A 25 12.35 -5.13 -2.32
CA ARG A 25 11.48 -4.35 -1.43
C ARG A 25 10.06 -4.89 -1.50
N THR A 26 9.38 -4.96 -0.36
CA THR A 26 7.96 -5.34 -0.31
C THR A 26 7.06 -4.11 -0.21
N GLN A 27 6.07 -4.02 -1.10
CA GLN A 27 5.03 -2.98 -1.11
C GLN A 27 3.69 -3.60 -0.77
N ILE A 28 3.04 -3.12 0.29
CA ILE A 28 1.68 -3.51 0.66
C ILE A 28 0.71 -2.38 0.36
N ASN A 29 -0.33 -2.70 -0.40
CA ASN A 29 -1.44 -1.82 -0.74
C ASN A 29 -2.68 -2.17 0.10
N LEU A 30 -3.09 -1.27 0.98
CA LEU A 30 -4.21 -1.39 1.91
C LEU A 30 -5.35 -0.46 1.49
N PHE A 31 -6.46 -1.03 1.04
CA PHE A 31 -7.63 -0.24 0.66
C PHE A 31 -8.83 -0.58 1.56
N TYR A 32 -9.44 0.44 2.17
CA TYR A 32 -10.67 0.29 2.97
C TYR A 32 -11.90 0.11 2.10
N GLU A 33 -11.96 0.81 0.96
CA GLU A 33 -13.03 0.68 -0.05
C GLU A 33 -12.44 0.23 -1.38
N ALA A 34 -13.23 -0.53 -2.16
CA ALA A 34 -12.78 -1.07 -3.43
C ALA A 34 -12.50 0.05 -4.45
N SER A 35 -11.24 0.41 -4.63
CA SER A 35 -10.79 1.36 -5.66
C SER A 35 -9.90 0.67 -6.68
N THR A 36 -10.53 -0.02 -7.62
CA THR A 36 -9.86 -0.79 -8.69
C THR A 36 -8.90 0.04 -9.52
N ARG A 37 -9.22 1.31 -9.81
CA ARG A 37 -8.38 2.21 -10.61
C ARG A 37 -7.12 2.65 -9.87
N THR A 38 -7.25 2.98 -8.58
CA THR A 38 -6.12 3.40 -7.74
C THR A 38 -5.22 2.21 -7.41
N GLN A 39 -5.81 1.09 -7.00
CA GLN A 39 -5.08 -0.15 -6.71
C GLN A 39 -4.27 -0.62 -7.92
N SER A 40 -4.90 -0.72 -9.10
CA SER A 40 -4.21 -1.18 -10.32
C SER A 40 -3.04 -0.27 -10.70
N SER A 41 -3.16 1.04 -10.44
CA SER A 41 -2.11 2.01 -10.74
C SER A 41 -0.88 1.80 -9.84
N PHE A 42 -1.08 1.64 -8.53
CA PHE A 42 0.01 1.41 -7.58
C PHE A 42 0.61 0.01 -7.71
N GLU A 43 -0.20 -0.99 -8.02
CA GLU A 43 0.29 -2.34 -8.30
C GLU A 43 1.17 -2.37 -9.53
N LEU A 44 0.72 -1.74 -10.62
CA LEU A 44 1.50 -1.64 -11.84
C LEU A 44 2.80 -0.85 -11.62
N ALA A 45 2.76 0.23 -10.84
CA ALA A 45 3.94 1.02 -10.51
C ALA A 45 4.97 0.19 -9.72
N GLY A 46 4.55 -0.52 -8.66
CA GLY A 46 5.44 -1.36 -7.86
C GLY A 46 6.08 -2.48 -8.69
N LYS A 47 5.27 -3.20 -9.49
CA LYS A 47 5.76 -4.24 -10.39
C LYS A 47 6.74 -3.70 -11.45
N ARG A 48 6.52 -2.48 -11.95
CA ARG A 48 7.45 -1.83 -12.87
C ARG A 48 8.76 -1.42 -12.20
N LEU A 49 8.73 -1.07 -10.92
CA LEU A 49 9.95 -0.73 -10.18
C LEU A 49 10.68 -1.97 -9.63
N GLY A 50 10.15 -3.17 -9.85
CA GLY A 50 10.73 -4.44 -9.40
C GLY A 50 10.44 -4.80 -7.94
N ALA A 51 9.43 -4.18 -7.33
CA ALA A 51 8.99 -4.49 -5.96
C ALA A 51 8.10 -5.75 -5.92
N ASP A 52 8.14 -6.44 -4.79
CA ASP A 52 7.15 -7.47 -4.45
C ASP A 52 5.88 -6.79 -3.94
N VAL A 53 4.83 -6.78 -4.76
CA VAL A 53 3.57 -6.09 -4.45
C VAL A 53 2.53 -7.05 -3.90
N MET A 54 1.94 -6.69 -2.77
CA MET A 54 0.80 -7.40 -2.17
C MET A 54 -0.39 -6.44 -1.99
N ASN A 55 -1.58 -6.90 -2.39
CA ASN A 55 -2.82 -6.14 -2.24
C ASN A 55 -3.69 -6.74 -1.14
N MET A 56 -4.20 -5.91 -0.24
CA MET A 56 -5.07 -6.33 0.86
C MET A 56 -6.25 -5.35 0.99
N SER A 57 -7.46 -5.90 1.07
CA SER A 57 -8.66 -5.13 1.38
C SER A 57 -8.99 -5.24 2.87
N VAL A 58 -8.97 -4.10 3.57
CA VAL A 58 -9.20 -4.03 5.04
C VAL A 58 -10.64 -4.39 5.38
N ALA A 59 -11.60 -4.02 4.53
CA ALA A 59 -13.01 -4.37 4.70
C ALA A 59 -13.28 -5.89 4.71
N SER A 60 -12.43 -6.70 4.06
CA SER A 60 -12.59 -8.15 4.04
C SER A 60 -11.83 -8.87 5.15
N SER A 61 -10.70 -8.33 5.64
CA SER A 61 -9.88 -9.01 6.66
C SER A 61 -10.24 -8.63 8.09
N SER A 62 -10.53 -7.36 8.39
CA SER A 62 -10.71 -6.89 9.77
C SER A 62 -12.19 -6.90 10.22
N VAL A 63 -13.12 -6.50 9.35
CA VAL A 63 -14.54 -6.35 9.72
C VAL A 63 -15.26 -7.71 9.82
N LYS A 64 -14.85 -8.71 9.03
CA LYS A 64 -15.53 -10.02 8.99
C LYS A 64 -15.12 -10.98 10.11
N LYS A 65 -13.99 -10.73 10.77
CA LYS A 65 -13.39 -11.69 11.72
C LYS A 65 -13.36 -11.22 13.18
N GLY A 66 -13.81 -10.00 13.46
CA GLY A 66 -13.72 -9.42 14.81
C GLY A 66 -12.29 -9.07 15.23
N GLU A 67 -11.34 -9.06 14.30
CA GLU A 67 -9.95 -8.66 14.53
C GLU A 67 -9.87 -7.13 14.56
N THR A 68 -9.17 -6.59 15.56
CA THR A 68 -9.02 -5.14 15.69
C THR A 68 -8.11 -4.60 14.58
N LEU A 69 -8.22 -3.29 14.29
CA LEU A 69 -7.27 -2.62 13.39
C LEU A 69 -5.82 -2.76 13.88
N ILE A 70 -5.62 -2.89 15.20
CA ILE A 70 -4.32 -3.10 15.84
C ILE A 70 -3.77 -4.50 15.51
N ASP A 71 -4.61 -5.55 15.56
CA ASP A 71 -4.20 -6.91 15.18
C ASP A 71 -3.80 -6.98 13.70
N THR A 72 -4.54 -6.26 12.85
CA THR A 72 -4.22 -6.13 11.43
C THR A 72 -2.87 -5.42 11.24
N ALA A 73 -2.63 -4.32 11.97
CA ALA A 73 -1.36 -3.60 11.93
C ALA A 73 -0.18 -4.46 12.44
N MET A 74 -0.37 -5.25 13.50
CA MET A 74 0.66 -6.17 14.01
C MET A 74 0.99 -7.28 13.00
N THR A 75 -0.04 -7.87 12.38
CA THR A 75 0.13 -8.89 11.35
C THR A 75 0.90 -8.34 10.15
N LEU A 76 0.55 -7.12 9.72
CA LEU A 76 1.25 -6.42 8.63
C LEU A 76 2.69 -6.04 9.00
N ASN A 77 2.92 -5.62 10.25
CA ASN A 77 4.27 -5.31 10.74
C ASN A 77 5.16 -6.57 10.77
N ALA A 78 4.60 -7.73 11.10
CA ALA A 78 5.32 -9.01 11.09
C ALA A 78 5.80 -9.41 9.68
N MET A 79 5.13 -8.95 8.62
CA MET A 79 5.53 -9.18 7.23
C MET A 79 6.71 -8.29 6.80
N ARG A 80 7.18 -7.37 7.65
CA ARG A 80 8.29 -6.43 7.40
C ARG A 80 8.25 -5.75 6.02
N PRO A 81 7.14 -5.10 5.65
CA PRO A 81 7.10 -4.38 4.38
C PRO A 81 7.97 -3.13 4.41
N ASP A 82 8.60 -2.84 3.27
CA ASP A 82 9.36 -1.61 3.07
C ASP A 82 8.45 -0.40 2.76
N ILE A 83 7.28 -0.66 2.15
CA ILE A 83 6.37 0.39 1.67
C ILE A 83 4.93 0.02 2.02
N PHE A 84 4.22 0.96 2.62
CA PHE A 84 2.77 0.90 2.82
C PHE A 84 2.06 1.98 2.02
N MET A 85 1.10 1.56 1.20
CA MET A 85 0.09 2.43 0.62
C MET A 85 -1.22 2.18 1.33
N THR A 86 -1.86 3.23 1.84
CA THR A 86 -3.17 3.11 2.49
C THR A 86 -4.14 4.15 1.95
N SER A 87 -5.37 3.73 1.66
CA SER A 87 -6.49 4.65 1.46
C SER A 87 -7.35 4.64 2.71
N ALA A 88 -7.08 5.55 3.65
CA ALA A 88 -7.92 5.68 4.81
C ALA A 88 -9.17 6.52 4.50
N PRO A 89 -10.32 6.20 5.11
CA PRO A 89 -11.42 7.17 5.16
C PRO A 89 -10.93 8.46 5.84
N SER A 90 -11.54 9.58 5.48
CA SER A 90 -11.21 10.93 5.99
C SER A 90 -11.24 11.07 7.53
N ARG A 91 -11.76 10.05 8.22
CA ARG A 91 -11.73 9.90 9.66
C ARG A 91 -11.05 8.58 10.01
N PHE A 92 -9.73 8.63 10.26
CA PHE A 92 -9.15 7.66 11.17
C PHE A 92 -9.83 7.90 12.52
N PRO A 93 -10.47 6.90 13.15
CA PRO A 93 -10.71 6.98 14.57
C PRO A 93 -9.32 7.05 15.20
N ALA A 94 -8.90 8.26 15.59
CA ALA A 94 -7.83 8.40 16.55
C ALA A 94 -8.18 7.45 17.71
N SER A 95 -7.23 6.63 18.13
CA SER A 95 -7.38 5.87 19.35
C SER A 95 -7.71 6.84 20.48
N SER A 96 -8.99 6.94 20.84
CA SER A 96 -9.39 7.43 22.14
C SER A 96 -8.93 6.37 23.14
N ASN A 97 -7.68 6.51 23.57
CA ASN A 97 -7.12 5.86 24.75
C ASN A 97 -6.50 6.95 25.66
N GLU A 98 -7.21 8.06 25.82
CA GLU A 98 -7.37 8.66 27.15
C GLU A 98 -8.67 8.03 27.70
N ASP A 99 -8.68 7.59 28.95
CA ASP A 99 -9.71 6.76 29.62
C ASP A 99 -9.52 5.23 29.61
N CYS A 100 -8.33 4.78 30.03
CA CYS A 100 -8.24 3.69 30.99
C CYS A 100 -6.99 3.87 31.87
N VAL A 101 -7.26 4.15 33.14
CA VAL A 101 -6.36 4.44 34.28
C VAL A 101 -5.91 5.89 34.41
#